data_AF-A0A7M7HIS2-F1
#
_entry.id   AF-A0A7M7HIS2-F1
#
_cell.length_a   1.000
_cell.length_b   1.000
_cell.length_c   1.000
_cell.angle_alpha   90.00
_cell.angle_beta   90.00
_cell.angle_gamma   90.00
#
_symmetry.space_group_name_H-M   'P 1'
#
loop_
_entity.id
_entity.type
_entity.pdbx_description
1 polymer ?
#
loop_
_entity_poly.entity_id
_entity_poly.type
_entity_poly.pdbx_seq_one_letter_code
_entity_poly.pdbx_strand_id
1 'polypeptide(L)'
;MGSFLGHAANGVFFIGYAIIWMIHHAYLQASASLRHGKTSQCKHARRLPILGMAFMLACCIGLIVGENVHPVLKWRIVDESGNWEPYGNVWLHCSMAMFFGLYSVVNLLKHTCLPSAAKFEMLIASLAFGVEGFIFVCHIVLPDNKAKKGMVPHVLLLIPIFVCFFATLCEVFTKNHLLELSYIRTVAILQQGTWFMQMACILFKNPWGDEAIDHEYAAVFFSWHLFVNILLLIVVYNVTALIVRQGRSLTSGNGASYSLLDKERDDDIGMDDLEEKSSCLQA
;
A
#
# COMPACT_ATOMS: atom_id res chain seq x y z
N MET A 1 5.44 -12.59 -24.11
CA MET A 1 6.33 -12.08 -23.04
C MET A 1 5.83 -10.71 -22.63
N GLY A 2 5.78 -10.41 -21.33
CA GLY A 2 5.28 -9.12 -20.84
C GLY A 2 6.07 -7.97 -21.47
N SER A 3 5.44 -6.84 -21.74
CA SER A 3 6.14 -5.68 -22.28
C SER A 3 6.96 -5.00 -21.17
N PHE A 4 7.88 -4.10 -21.56
CA PHE A 4 8.51 -3.16 -20.62
C PHE A 4 7.44 -2.41 -19.81
N LEU A 5 6.38 -1.97 -20.50
CA LEU A 5 5.27 -1.24 -19.90
C LEU A 5 4.52 -2.10 -18.86
N GLY A 6 4.31 -3.39 -19.12
CA GLY A 6 3.66 -4.30 -18.17
C GLY A 6 4.47 -4.48 -16.88
N HIS A 7 5.79 -4.67 -16.99
CA HIS A 7 6.66 -4.78 -15.81
C HIS A 7 6.75 -3.47 -15.04
N ALA A 8 6.90 -2.34 -15.74
CA ALA A 8 6.92 -1.02 -15.13
C ALA A 8 5.58 -0.69 -14.45
N ALA A 9 4.45 -1.06 -15.07
CA ALA A 9 3.12 -0.84 -14.50
C ALA A 9 2.93 -1.59 -13.17
N ASN A 10 3.36 -2.86 -13.08
CA ASN A 10 3.39 -3.60 -11.82
C ASN A 10 4.26 -2.89 -10.78
N GLY A 11 5.42 -2.36 -11.19
CA GLY A 11 6.28 -1.56 -10.32
C GLY A 11 5.58 -0.32 -9.75
N VAL A 12 4.93 0.48 -10.59
CA VAL A 12 4.19 1.70 -10.16
C VAL A 12 3.10 1.32 -9.17
N PHE A 13 2.35 0.25 -9.47
CA PHE A 13 1.27 -0.25 -8.65
C PHE A 13 1.73 -0.55 -7.22
N PHE A 14 2.74 -1.40 -7.07
CA PHE A 14 3.25 -1.80 -5.76
C PHE A 14 3.89 -0.63 -5.00
N ILE A 15 4.62 0.26 -5.69
CA ILE A 15 5.20 1.46 -5.07
C ILE A 15 4.09 2.38 -4.54
N GLY A 16 3.11 2.71 -5.37
CA GLY A 16 2.01 3.61 -4.99
C GLY A 16 1.20 3.04 -3.83
N TYR A 17 0.89 1.75 -3.87
CA TYR A 17 0.22 1.07 -2.78
C TYR A 17 1.04 1.10 -1.48
N ALA A 18 2.33 0.77 -1.54
CA ALA A 18 3.20 0.80 -0.36
C ALA A 18 3.31 2.19 0.26
N ILE A 19 3.46 3.25 -0.54
CA ILE A 19 3.55 4.63 -0.03
C ILE A 19 2.27 5.04 0.71
N ILE A 20 1.09 4.75 0.14
CA ILE A 20 -0.19 5.06 0.78
C ILE A 20 -0.31 4.36 2.14
N TRP A 21 0.05 3.07 2.21
CA TRP A 21 0.00 2.31 3.46
C TRP A 21 1.06 2.74 4.46
N MET A 22 2.25 3.10 4.01
CA MET A 22 3.31 3.63 4.85
C MET A 22 2.87 4.90 5.57
N ILE A 23 2.27 5.85 4.84
CA ILE A 23 1.70 7.08 5.42
C ILE A 23 0.57 6.75 6.38
N HIS A 24 -0.32 5.82 6.02
CA HIS A 24 -1.43 5.42 6.87
C HIS A 24 -0.96 4.80 8.20
N HIS A 25 -0.02 3.86 8.17
CA HIS A 25 0.54 3.23 9.37
C HIS A 25 1.28 4.26 10.24
N ALA A 26 2.12 5.11 9.63
CA ALA A 26 2.79 6.20 10.34
C ALA A 26 1.81 7.15 11.02
N TYR A 27 0.72 7.51 10.33
CA TYR A 27 -0.32 8.37 10.89
C TYR A 27 -1.01 7.74 12.10
N LEU A 28 -1.36 6.45 12.02
CA LEU A 28 -1.99 5.71 13.11
C LEU A 28 -1.07 5.65 14.34
N GLN A 29 0.21 5.30 14.14
CA GLN A 29 1.17 5.20 15.24
C GLN A 29 1.45 6.57 15.87
N ALA A 30 1.69 7.61 15.06
CA ALA A 30 1.88 8.97 15.56
C ALA A 30 0.66 9.46 16.35
N SER A 31 -0.54 9.23 15.83
CA SER A 31 -1.80 9.61 16.50
C SER A 31 -2.04 8.85 17.80
N ALA A 32 -1.62 7.59 17.90
CA ALA A 32 -1.70 6.77 19.10
C ALA A 32 -0.71 7.24 20.18
N SER A 33 0.55 7.51 19.80
CA SER A 33 1.60 7.99 20.72
C SER A 33 1.26 9.31 21.41
N LEU A 34 0.40 10.12 20.79
CA LEU A 34 -0.03 11.42 21.29
C LEU A 34 -1.36 11.38 22.07
N ARG A 35 -1.97 10.20 22.29
CA ARG A 35 -3.27 10.08 22.98
C ARG A 35 -3.20 9.17 24.21
N HIS A 36 -3.28 9.77 25.40
CA HIS A 36 -3.70 9.07 26.62
C HIS A 36 -5.23 8.82 26.64
N GLY A 37 -5.75 8.00 25.72
CA GLY A 37 -7.00 7.26 26.00
C GLY A 37 -8.34 7.67 25.34
N LYS A 38 -8.43 8.53 24.31
CA LYS A 38 -9.70 8.66 23.53
C LYS A 38 -9.52 8.69 22.01
N THR A 39 -10.07 7.66 21.35
CA THR A 39 -10.05 7.35 19.91
C THR A 39 -11.08 8.17 19.13
N SER A 40 -10.79 9.44 18.81
CA SER A 40 -11.48 10.13 17.70
C SER A 40 -10.64 10.03 16.43
N GLN A 41 -10.87 8.98 15.64
CA GLN A 41 -10.18 8.76 14.37
C GLN A 41 -10.39 9.98 13.45
N CYS A 42 -9.33 10.72 13.13
CA CYS A 42 -9.44 11.85 12.21
C CYS A 42 -9.94 11.38 10.84
N LYS A 43 -10.79 12.17 10.17
CA LYS A 43 -11.38 11.85 8.85
C LYS A 43 -10.33 11.42 7.81
N HIS A 44 -9.12 11.96 7.88
CA HIS A 44 -7.97 11.61 7.02
C HIS A 44 -7.48 10.17 7.21
N ALA A 45 -7.40 9.67 8.45
CA ALA A 45 -7.01 8.28 8.74
C ALA A 45 -7.98 7.27 8.14
N ARG A 46 -9.27 7.63 8.04
CA ARG A 46 -10.32 6.77 7.47
C ARG A 46 -10.34 6.80 5.93
N ARG A 47 -9.87 7.89 5.30
CA ARG A 47 -9.89 8.06 3.83
C ARG A 47 -8.71 7.42 3.11
N LEU A 48 -7.52 7.43 3.73
CA LEU A 48 -6.30 6.88 3.10
C LEU A 48 -6.40 5.39 2.74
N PRO A 49 -6.94 4.49 3.59
CA PRO A 49 -7.14 3.10 3.22
C PRO A 49 -8.08 2.94 2.02
N ILE A 50 -9.19 3.67 1.99
CA ILE A 50 -10.17 3.61 0.89
C ILE A 50 -9.52 4.01 -0.42
N LEU A 51 -8.73 5.10 -0.41
CA LEU A 51 -8.00 5.55 -1.59
C LEU A 51 -7.00 4.48 -2.08
N GLY A 52 -6.24 3.88 -1.16
CA GLY A 52 -5.29 2.81 -1.49
C GLY A 52 -5.96 1.59 -2.10
N MET A 53 -7.12 1.16 -1.58
CA MET A 53 -7.84 0.01 -2.12
C MET A 53 -8.54 0.32 -3.44
N ALA A 54 -9.09 1.54 -3.61
CA ALA A 54 -9.66 1.97 -4.88
C ALA A 54 -8.60 2.06 -5.98
N PHE A 55 -7.43 2.60 -5.64
CA PHE A 55 -6.27 2.63 -6.54
C PHE A 55 -5.84 1.20 -6.91
N MET A 56 -5.73 0.29 -5.94
CA MET A 56 -5.36 -1.10 -6.20
C MET A 56 -6.34 -1.78 -7.15
N LEU A 57 -7.64 -1.62 -6.90
CA LEU A 57 -8.69 -2.20 -7.74
C LEU A 57 -8.63 -1.67 -9.17
N ALA A 58 -8.45 -0.35 -9.34
CA ALA A 58 -8.33 0.28 -10.65
C ALA A 58 -7.12 -0.27 -11.42
N CYS A 59 -5.97 -0.44 -10.76
CA CYS A 59 -4.79 -1.05 -11.38
C CYS A 59 -5.02 -2.52 -11.77
N CYS A 60 -5.70 -3.32 -10.94
CA CYS A 60 -6.02 -4.72 -11.25
C CYS A 60 -6.93 -4.82 -12.49
N ILE A 61 -7.96 -3.97 -12.57
CA ILE A 61 -8.84 -3.88 -13.75
C ILE A 61 -8.02 -3.46 -14.98
N GLY A 62 -7.18 -2.42 -14.83
CA GLY A 62 -6.31 -1.94 -15.90
C GLY A 62 -5.35 -3.02 -16.43
N LEU A 63 -4.80 -3.86 -15.54
CA LEU A 63 -3.95 -4.99 -15.92
C LEU A 63 -4.73 -6.03 -16.71
N ILE A 64 -5.88 -6.46 -16.19
CA ILE A 64 -6.72 -7.47 -16.86
C ILE A 64 -7.14 -6.98 -18.24
N VAL A 65 -7.63 -5.74 -18.36
CA VAL A 65 -8.05 -5.19 -19.64
C VAL A 65 -6.85 -4.97 -20.56
N GLY A 66 -5.77 -4.37 -20.07
CA GLY A 66 -4.60 -4.03 -20.88
C GLY A 66 -3.92 -5.24 -21.52
N GLU A 67 -3.72 -6.32 -20.75
CA GLU A 67 -3.07 -7.53 -21.23
C GLU A 67 -3.96 -8.34 -22.20
N ASN A 68 -5.29 -8.28 -22.04
CA ASN A 68 -6.24 -8.99 -22.89
C ASN A 68 -6.67 -8.22 -24.15
N VAL A 69 -6.49 -6.90 -24.20
CA VAL A 69 -6.92 -6.07 -25.35
C VAL A 69 -5.76 -5.73 -26.29
N HIS A 70 -4.53 -5.55 -25.78
CA HIS A 70 -3.39 -5.12 -26.58
C HIS A 70 -2.28 -6.18 -26.65
N PRO A 71 -1.62 -6.38 -27.80
CA PRO A 71 -1.91 -5.84 -29.14
C PRO A 71 -3.03 -6.59 -29.89
N VAL A 72 -3.49 -7.71 -29.34
CA VAL A 72 -4.57 -8.57 -29.88
C VAL A 72 -5.51 -8.98 -28.75
N LEU A 73 -6.74 -9.33 -29.09
CA LEU A 73 -7.75 -9.81 -28.14
C LEU A 73 -7.43 -11.24 -27.68
N LYS A 74 -7.21 -11.44 -26.37
CA LYS A 74 -6.77 -12.71 -25.76
C LYS A 74 -7.77 -13.28 -24.74
N TRP A 75 -9.06 -12.99 -24.93
CA TRP A 75 -10.13 -13.42 -24.01
C TRP A 75 -10.50 -14.90 -24.07
N ARG A 76 -9.94 -15.67 -25.01
CA ARG A 76 -10.15 -17.11 -25.13
C ARG A 76 -8.97 -17.88 -24.57
N ILE A 77 -9.27 -18.94 -23.82
CA ILE A 77 -8.29 -19.90 -23.29
C ILE A 77 -8.13 -21.08 -24.25
N VAL A 78 -9.20 -21.42 -24.97
CA VAL A 78 -9.27 -22.53 -25.92
C VAL A 78 -9.82 -21.99 -27.24
N ASP A 79 -9.20 -22.41 -28.34
CA ASP A 79 -9.63 -22.07 -29.69
C ASP A 79 -10.93 -22.82 -30.08
N GLU A 80 -11.46 -22.52 -31.26
CA GLU A 80 -12.69 -23.17 -31.77
C GLU A 80 -12.49 -24.65 -32.12
N SER A 81 -11.23 -25.10 -32.19
CA SER A 81 -10.85 -26.48 -32.49
C SER A 81 -10.58 -27.32 -31.23
N GLY A 82 -10.71 -26.72 -30.03
CA GLY A 82 -10.44 -27.39 -28.75
C GLY A 82 -8.98 -27.35 -28.29
N ASN A 83 -8.09 -26.64 -28.97
CA ASN A 83 -6.69 -26.49 -28.57
C ASN A 83 -6.48 -25.29 -27.65
N TRP A 84 -5.45 -25.37 -26.81
CA TRP A 84 -5.08 -24.27 -25.92
C TRP A 84 -4.49 -23.08 -26.68
N GLU A 85 -5.00 -21.89 -26.41
CA GLU A 85 -4.46 -20.64 -26.94
C GLU A 85 -3.08 -20.35 -26.31
N PRO A 86 -2.09 -19.82 -27.06
CA PRO A 86 -0.72 -19.63 -26.60
C PRO A 86 -0.55 -18.41 -25.65
N TYR A 87 -1.61 -18.03 -24.93
CA TYR A 87 -1.66 -16.87 -24.03
C TYR A 87 -1.66 -17.25 -22.55
N GLY A 88 -1.19 -18.44 -22.19
CA GLY A 88 -1.17 -18.92 -20.80
C GLY A 88 -0.51 -17.94 -19.82
N ASN A 89 0.54 -17.22 -20.23
CA ASN A 89 1.19 -16.20 -19.41
C ASN A 89 0.28 -15.00 -19.09
N VAL A 90 -0.62 -14.62 -20.00
CA VAL A 90 -1.60 -13.55 -19.78
C VAL A 90 -2.62 -14.00 -18.73
N TRP A 91 -3.10 -15.23 -18.84
CA TRP A 91 -4.04 -15.80 -17.88
C TRP A 91 -3.45 -15.97 -16.48
N LEU A 92 -2.14 -16.23 -16.37
CA LEU A 92 -1.42 -16.18 -15.10
C LEU A 92 -1.47 -14.76 -14.49
N HIS A 93 -1.17 -13.72 -15.26
CA HIS A 93 -1.23 -12.34 -14.76
C HIS A 93 -2.67 -11.92 -14.39
N CYS A 94 -3.67 -12.32 -15.19
CA CYS A 94 -5.08 -12.11 -14.87
C CYS A 94 -5.46 -12.78 -13.55
N SER A 95 -5.00 -14.01 -13.32
CA SER A 95 -5.25 -14.76 -12.10
C SER A 95 -4.69 -14.02 -10.88
N MET A 96 -3.44 -13.58 -10.95
CA MET A 96 -2.83 -12.75 -9.90
C MET A 96 -3.64 -11.48 -9.63
N ALA A 97 -4.02 -10.73 -10.69
CA ALA A 97 -4.81 -9.51 -10.56
C ALA A 97 -6.21 -9.75 -9.98
N MET A 98 -6.83 -10.90 -10.26
CA MET A 98 -8.13 -11.26 -9.68
C MET A 98 -8.06 -11.43 -8.15
N PHE A 99 -6.99 -12.03 -7.61
CA PHE A 99 -6.85 -12.19 -6.16
C PHE A 99 -6.58 -10.85 -5.45
N PHE A 100 -5.70 -9.99 -6.01
CA PHE A 100 -5.51 -8.64 -5.48
C PHE A 100 -6.74 -7.74 -5.64
N GLY A 101 -7.50 -7.93 -6.72
CA GLY A 101 -8.79 -7.29 -6.94
C GLY A 101 -9.82 -7.73 -5.89
N LEU A 102 -9.91 -9.03 -5.59
CA LEU A 102 -10.78 -9.56 -4.54
C LEU A 102 -10.39 -9.01 -3.17
N TYR A 103 -9.10 -8.99 -2.84
CA TYR A 103 -8.59 -8.34 -1.63
C TYR A 103 -9.03 -6.87 -1.54
N SER A 104 -8.98 -6.16 -2.67
CA SER A 104 -9.43 -4.76 -2.77
C SER A 104 -10.90 -4.57 -2.51
N VAL A 105 -11.74 -5.39 -3.13
CA VAL A 105 -13.19 -5.33 -2.94
C VAL A 105 -13.56 -5.62 -1.50
N VAL A 106 -13.02 -6.68 -0.89
CA VAL A 106 -13.32 -7.05 0.50
C VAL A 106 -12.92 -5.93 1.46
N ASN A 107 -11.77 -5.31 1.25
CA ASN A 107 -11.32 -4.22 2.12
C ASN A 107 -12.13 -2.92 1.92
N LEU A 108 -12.58 -2.63 0.69
CA LEU A 108 -13.51 -1.53 0.43
C LEU A 108 -14.85 -1.77 1.15
N LEU A 109 -15.42 -2.98 1.03
CA LEU A 109 -16.67 -3.36 1.69
C LEU A 109 -16.56 -3.21 3.22
N LYS A 110 -15.43 -3.62 3.81
CA LYS A 110 -15.13 -3.43 5.25
C LYS A 110 -15.29 -1.97 5.70
N HIS A 111 -14.81 -1.03 4.89
CA HIS A 111 -14.80 0.39 5.22
C HIS A 111 -16.09 1.14 4.87
N THR A 112 -16.96 0.55 4.05
CA THR A 112 -18.18 1.20 3.55
C THR A 112 -19.46 0.60 4.13
N CYS A 113 -19.72 -0.69 3.92
CA CYS A 113 -21.03 -1.29 4.15
C CYS A 113 -21.03 -2.63 4.92
N LEU A 114 -19.91 -3.35 4.98
CA LEU A 114 -19.83 -4.69 5.57
C LEU A 114 -18.63 -4.86 6.51
N PRO A 115 -18.69 -4.36 7.76
CA PRO A 115 -17.58 -4.46 8.71
C PRO A 115 -17.17 -5.91 9.05
N SER A 116 -18.09 -6.88 8.91
CA SER A 116 -17.80 -8.30 9.13
C SER A 116 -16.77 -8.88 8.13
N ALA A 117 -16.58 -8.22 6.98
CA ALA A 117 -15.57 -8.57 5.98
C ALA A 117 -14.13 -8.46 6.52
N ALA A 118 -13.91 -7.69 7.60
CA ALA A 118 -12.60 -7.57 8.25
C ALA A 118 -11.98 -8.92 8.65
N LYS A 119 -12.81 -9.92 8.95
CA LYS A 119 -12.36 -11.25 9.37
C LYS A 119 -11.59 -12.00 8.28
N PHE A 120 -11.87 -11.69 7.01
CA PHE A 120 -11.28 -12.38 5.86
C PHE A 120 -10.16 -11.57 5.20
N GLU A 121 -9.96 -10.32 5.60
CA GLU A 121 -9.02 -9.39 4.95
C GLU A 121 -7.60 -9.96 4.84
N MET A 122 -7.01 -10.35 5.97
CA MET A 122 -5.63 -10.85 5.99
C MET A 122 -5.50 -12.25 5.40
N LEU A 123 -6.55 -13.07 5.50
CA LEU A 123 -6.58 -14.37 4.83
C LEU A 123 -6.54 -14.20 3.31
N ILE A 124 -7.38 -13.32 2.76
CA ILE A 124 -7.42 -13.06 1.32
C ILE A 124 -6.13 -12.38 0.85
N ALA A 125 -5.56 -11.46 1.65
CA ALA A 125 -4.26 -10.87 1.37
C ALA A 125 -3.15 -11.94 1.28
N SER A 126 -3.10 -12.87 2.24
CA SER A 126 -2.15 -13.97 2.22
C SER A 126 -2.35 -14.88 1.00
N LEU A 127 -3.59 -15.19 0.64
CA LEU A 127 -3.87 -15.97 -0.57
C LEU A 127 -3.43 -15.22 -1.83
N ALA A 128 -3.60 -13.90 -1.90
CA ALA A 128 -3.15 -13.10 -3.04
C ALA A 128 -1.62 -13.17 -3.22
N PHE A 129 -0.85 -12.94 -2.16
CA PHE A 129 0.62 -13.09 -2.22
C PHE A 129 1.06 -14.54 -2.46
N GLY A 130 0.33 -15.52 -1.92
CA GLY A 130 0.60 -16.93 -2.14
C GLY A 130 0.40 -17.34 -3.60
N VAL A 131 -0.68 -16.87 -4.23
CA VAL A 131 -0.96 -17.09 -5.66
C VAL A 131 0.05 -16.36 -6.54
N GLU A 132 0.43 -15.12 -6.20
CA GLU A 132 1.51 -14.40 -6.87
C GLU A 132 2.82 -15.20 -6.83
N GLY A 133 3.24 -15.66 -5.64
CA GLY A 133 4.45 -16.47 -5.48
C GLY A 133 4.40 -17.78 -6.26
N PHE A 134 3.26 -18.49 -6.19
CA PHE A 134 3.03 -19.71 -6.97
C PHE A 134 3.19 -19.47 -8.47
N ILE A 135 2.57 -18.41 -9.00
CA ILE A 135 2.65 -18.03 -10.41
C ILE A 135 4.10 -17.70 -10.80
N PHE A 136 4.84 -16.97 -9.97
CA PHE A 136 6.24 -16.66 -10.20
C PHE A 136 7.13 -17.91 -10.21
N VAL A 137 6.89 -18.86 -9.31
CA VAL A 137 7.60 -20.15 -9.33
C VAL A 137 7.31 -20.89 -10.63
N CYS A 138 6.05 -20.99 -11.04
CA CYS A 138 5.69 -21.59 -12.33
C CYS A 138 6.36 -20.85 -13.49
N HIS A 139 6.43 -19.51 -13.44
CA HIS A 139 7.08 -18.70 -14.46
C HIS A 139 8.57 -19.02 -14.62
N ILE A 140 9.27 -19.30 -13.52
CA ILE A 140 10.70 -19.66 -13.52
C ILE A 140 10.92 -21.12 -13.94
N VAL A 141 10.05 -22.04 -13.51
CA VAL A 141 10.20 -23.49 -13.70
C VAL A 141 9.73 -23.97 -15.08
N LEU A 142 8.93 -23.20 -15.81
CA LEU A 142 8.45 -23.61 -17.14
C LEU A 142 9.57 -23.55 -18.21
N PRO A 143 9.69 -24.57 -19.10
CA PRO A 143 10.83 -24.75 -20.01
C PRO A 143 11.16 -23.55 -20.92
N ASP A 144 10.15 -22.82 -21.38
CA ASP A 144 10.32 -21.69 -22.33
C ASP A 144 11.04 -20.46 -21.73
N ASN A 145 11.26 -20.46 -20.41
CA ASN A 145 11.93 -19.38 -19.67
C ASN A 145 13.27 -19.79 -19.04
N LYS A 146 13.56 -21.09 -18.91
CA LYS A 146 14.80 -21.59 -18.29
C LYS A 146 16.08 -21.18 -19.02
N ALA A 147 15.98 -20.86 -20.31
CA ALA A 147 17.12 -20.50 -21.15
C ALA A 147 17.42 -18.97 -21.21
N LYS A 148 16.72 -18.13 -20.44
CA LYS A 148 16.76 -16.66 -20.62
C LYS A 148 17.48 -15.93 -19.46
N LYS A 149 18.18 -14.85 -19.81
CA LYS A 149 18.88 -13.85 -18.97
C LYS A 149 18.08 -13.27 -17.76
N GLY A 150 16.83 -13.67 -17.57
CA GLY A 150 15.92 -13.13 -16.54
C GLY A 150 15.78 -13.97 -15.27
N MET A 151 16.42 -15.14 -15.14
CA MET A 151 16.15 -16.04 -14.00
C MET A 151 16.46 -15.40 -12.64
N VAL A 152 17.67 -14.85 -12.45
CA VAL A 152 18.07 -14.29 -11.15
C VAL A 152 17.19 -13.11 -10.71
N PRO A 153 16.88 -12.12 -11.56
CA PRO A 153 15.96 -11.06 -11.16
C PRO A 153 14.57 -11.56 -10.72
N HIS A 154 14.03 -12.60 -11.37
CA HIS A 154 12.75 -13.19 -10.95
C HIS A 154 12.86 -13.96 -9.64
N VAL A 155 13.98 -14.67 -9.40
CA VAL A 155 14.24 -15.35 -8.12
C VAL A 155 14.37 -14.35 -6.98
N LEU A 156 15.05 -13.22 -7.18
CA LEU A 156 15.16 -12.17 -6.18
C LEU A 156 13.80 -11.58 -5.80
N LEU A 157 12.87 -11.50 -6.76
CA LEU A 157 11.50 -11.01 -6.52
C LEU A 157 10.66 -11.98 -5.68
N LEU A 158 10.92 -13.29 -5.70
CA LEU A 158 10.22 -14.25 -4.84
C LEU A 158 10.43 -13.95 -3.35
N ILE A 159 11.61 -13.45 -2.97
CA ILE A 159 11.95 -13.15 -1.57
C ILE A 159 10.91 -12.21 -0.94
N PRO A 160 10.68 -10.98 -1.46
CA PRO A 160 9.72 -10.07 -0.87
C PRO A 160 8.26 -10.51 -1.07
N ILE A 161 7.94 -11.34 -2.07
CA ILE A 161 6.60 -11.95 -2.20
C ILE A 161 6.34 -12.90 -1.04
N PHE A 162 7.29 -13.80 -0.73
CA PHE A 162 7.17 -14.70 0.40
C PHE A 162 7.17 -13.96 1.74
N VAL A 163 7.96 -12.90 1.89
CA VAL A 163 7.88 -12.05 3.09
C VAL A 163 6.47 -11.45 3.25
N CYS A 164 5.83 -10.98 2.17
CA CYS A 164 4.45 -10.49 2.23
C CYS A 164 3.46 -11.61 2.59
N PHE A 165 3.61 -12.79 1.98
CA PHE A 165 2.80 -13.97 2.27
C PHE A 165 2.88 -14.35 3.76
N PHE A 166 4.09 -14.53 4.29
CA PHE A 166 4.27 -14.92 5.69
C PHE A 166 3.87 -13.81 6.65
N ALA A 167 4.17 -12.54 6.36
CA ALA A 167 3.74 -11.42 7.21
C ALA A 167 2.20 -11.35 7.31
N THR A 168 1.48 -11.40 6.18
CA THR A 168 0.01 -11.42 6.18
C THR A 168 -0.56 -12.65 6.86
N LEU A 169 0.05 -13.82 6.68
CA LEU A 169 -0.37 -15.05 7.34
C LEU A 169 -0.17 -14.97 8.86
N CYS A 170 0.96 -14.42 9.32
CA CYS A 170 1.21 -14.15 10.74
C CYS A 170 0.21 -13.16 11.34
N GLU A 171 -0.24 -12.16 10.58
CA GLU A 171 -1.30 -11.21 10.99
C GLU A 171 -2.66 -11.92 11.21
N VAL A 172 -2.92 -13.04 10.54
CA VAL A 172 -4.14 -13.86 10.77
C VAL A 172 -4.10 -14.53 12.13
N PHE A 173 -2.94 -15.06 12.52
CA PHE A 173 -2.79 -15.88 13.73
C PHE A 173 -2.37 -15.08 14.97
N THR A 174 -1.80 -13.89 14.80
CA THR A 174 -1.19 -13.13 15.89
C THR A 174 -1.86 -11.77 16.04
N LYS A 175 -2.30 -11.45 17.26
CA LYS A 175 -2.81 -10.10 17.60
C LYS A 175 -1.72 -9.20 18.20
N ASN A 176 -0.65 -9.82 18.70
CA ASN A 176 0.53 -9.14 19.20
C ASN A 176 1.43 -8.84 18.00
N HIS A 177 2.01 -7.64 17.92
CA HIS A 177 2.90 -7.21 16.83
C HIS A 177 2.26 -6.95 15.45
N LEU A 178 0.95 -6.66 15.38
CA LEU A 178 0.26 -6.34 14.12
C LEU A 178 0.89 -5.14 13.38
N LEU A 179 1.40 -4.16 14.12
CA LEU A 179 1.99 -2.97 13.56
C LEU A 179 3.35 -3.28 12.89
N GLU A 180 4.19 -4.05 13.57
CA GLU A 180 5.49 -4.49 13.10
C GLU A 180 5.36 -5.38 11.86
N LEU A 181 4.41 -6.32 11.88
CA LEU A 181 4.09 -7.15 10.72
C LEU A 181 3.61 -6.31 9.52
N SER A 182 2.76 -5.31 9.78
CA SER A 182 2.31 -4.36 8.74
C SER A 182 3.46 -3.54 8.15
N TYR A 183 4.47 -3.15 8.95
CA TYR A 183 5.65 -2.47 8.45
C TYR A 183 6.54 -3.39 7.59
N ILE A 184 6.79 -4.61 8.06
CA ILE A 184 7.55 -5.62 7.29
C ILE A 184 6.89 -5.86 5.94
N ARG A 185 5.56 -6.09 5.94
CA ARG A 185 4.77 -6.26 4.72
C ARG A 185 4.87 -5.04 3.81
N THR A 186 4.73 -3.83 4.35
CA THR A 186 4.78 -2.59 3.55
C THR A 186 6.15 -2.38 2.89
N VAL A 187 7.24 -2.64 3.61
CA VAL A 187 8.61 -2.59 3.05
C VAL A 187 8.81 -3.67 1.99
N ALA A 188 8.29 -4.88 2.21
CA ALA A 188 8.37 -5.95 1.23
C ALA A 188 7.58 -5.64 -0.05
N ILE A 189 6.39 -5.06 0.06
CA ILE A 189 5.61 -4.55 -1.10
C ILE A 189 6.40 -3.46 -1.85
N LEU A 190 7.01 -2.52 -1.12
CA LEU A 190 7.85 -1.48 -1.74
C LEU A 190 9.07 -2.08 -2.46
N GLN A 191 9.69 -3.10 -1.85
CA GLN A 191 10.78 -3.86 -2.46
C GLN A 191 10.33 -4.54 -3.75
N GLN A 192 9.15 -5.16 -3.78
CA GLN A 192 8.59 -5.72 -5.02
C GLN A 192 8.46 -4.63 -6.08
N GLY A 193 7.82 -3.51 -5.75
CA GLY A 193 7.56 -2.46 -6.74
C GLY A 193 8.81 -1.81 -7.31
N THR A 194 9.77 -1.48 -6.44
CA THR A 194 11.05 -0.91 -6.88
C THR A 194 11.89 -1.91 -7.66
N TRP A 195 11.85 -3.19 -7.30
CA TRP A 195 12.53 -4.24 -8.04
C TRP A 195 11.87 -4.54 -9.39
N PHE A 196 10.54 -4.51 -9.50
CA PHE A 196 9.83 -4.62 -10.78
C PHE A 196 10.27 -3.55 -11.78
N MET A 197 10.49 -2.32 -11.31
CA MET A 197 11.04 -1.24 -12.14
C MET A 197 12.46 -1.56 -12.61
N GLN A 198 13.32 -2.01 -11.70
CA GLN A 198 14.69 -2.39 -12.05
C GLN A 198 14.71 -3.57 -13.01
N MET A 199 13.89 -4.60 -12.78
CA MET A 199 13.69 -5.74 -13.68
C MET A 199 13.24 -5.30 -15.07
N ALA A 200 12.32 -4.34 -15.19
CA ALA A 200 11.92 -3.81 -16.49
C ALA A 200 13.12 -3.20 -17.24
N CYS A 201 14.01 -2.49 -16.54
CA CYS A 201 15.25 -1.97 -17.14
C CYS A 201 16.19 -3.11 -17.56
N ILE A 202 16.43 -4.09 -16.68
CA ILE A 202 17.32 -5.23 -16.95
C ILE A 202 16.87 -6.00 -18.19
N LEU A 203 15.58 -6.36 -18.24
CA LEU A 203 15.04 -7.26 -19.26
C LEU A 203 14.90 -6.61 -20.65
N PHE A 204 14.61 -5.31 -20.72
CA PHE A 204 14.25 -4.65 -22.00
C PHE A 204 15.24 -3.60 -22.48
N LYS A 205 16.05 -3.01 -21.59
CA LYS A 205 17.05 -2.01 -21.97
C LYS A 205 18.47 -2.55 -21.97
N ASN A 206 18.66 -3.76 -21.43
CA ASN A 206 19.94 -4.43 -21.25
C ASN A 206 21.08 -3.46 -20.84
N PRO A 207 20.98 -2.80 -19.68
CA PRO A 207 22.00 -1.85 -19.24
C PRO A 207 23.36 -2.52 -18.95
N TRP A 208 23.44 -3.85 -18.87
CA TRP A 208 24.60 -4.58 -18.35
C TRP A 208 25.28 -5.52 -19.36
N GLY A 209 24.69 -5.75 -20.54
CA GLY A 209 25.31 -6.56 -21.58
C GLY A 209 24.92 -8.05 -21.50
N ASP A 210 25.81 -8.94 -21.91
CA ASP A 210 25.50 -10.36 -22.12
C ASP A 210 26.21 -11.31 -21.13
N GLU A 211 26.90 -10.78 -20.12
CA GLU A 211 27.86 -11.54 -19.31
C GLU A 211 27.38 -11.94 -17.90
N ALA A 212 27.85 -13.09 -17.43
CA ALA A 212 27.56 -13.69 -16.13
C ALA A 212 27.93 -12.83 -14.90
N ILE A 213 28.68 -11.75 -15.09
CA ILE A 213 28.96 -10.70 -14.10
C ILE A 213 27.66 -10.06 -13.58
N ASP A 214 26.55 -10.18 -14.33
CA ASP A 214 25.23 -9.61 -14.03
C ASP A 214 24.55 -10.13 -12.75
N HIS A 215 24.86 -11.35 -12.28
CA HIS A 215 24.12 -11.97 -11.18
C HIS A 215 24.48 -11.39 -9.80
N GLU A 216 25.76 -11.13 -9.55
CA GLU A 216 26.23 -10.58 -8.28
C GLU A 216 25.80 -9.12 -8.13
N TYR A 217 25.89 -8.34 -9.21
CA TYR A 217 25.40 -6.96 -9.21
C TYR A 217 23.87 -6.88 -9.06
N ALA A 218 23.11 -7.83 -9.62
CA ALA A 218 21.67 -7.88 -9.38
C ALA A 218 21.35 -8.02 -7.88
N ALA A 219 22.09 -8.88 -7.15
CA ALA A 219 21.94 -9.01 -5.71
C ALA A 219 22.37 -7.73 -4.96
N VAL A 220 23.46 -7.08 -5.38
CA VAL A 220 23.90 -5.80 -4.81
C VAL A 220 22.83 -4.72 -5.00
N PHE A 221 22.33 -4.51 -6.22
CA PHE A 221 21.27 -3.53 -6.47
C PHE A 221 20.00 -3.86 -5.69
N PHE A 222 19.60 -5.14 -5.66
CA PHE A 222 18.48 -5.59 -4.85
C PHE A 222 18.64 -5.20 -3.38
N SER A 223 19.83 -5.37 -2.80
CA SER A 223 20.14 -4.96 -1.43
C SER A 223 20.09 -3.44 -1.24
N TRP A 224 20.54 -2.65 -2.23
CA TRP A 224 20.46 -1.19 -2.19
C TRP A 224 19.02 -0.69 -2.27
N HIS A 225 18.17 -1.33 -3.08
CA HIS A 225 16.73 -1.06 -3.07
C HIS A 225 16.16 -1.27 -1.66
N LEU A 226 16.52 -2.38 -0.99
CA LEU A 226 16.05 -2.64 0.37
C LEU A 226 16.52 -1.57 1.37
N PHE A 227 17.79 -1.20 1.29
CA PHE A 227 18.36 -0.14 2.12
C PHE A 227 17.62 1.19 1.94
N VAL A 228 17.42 1.63 0.70
CA VAL A 228 16.70 2.87 0.37
C VAL A 228 15.23 2.79 0.82
N ASN A 229 14.58 1.65 0.65
CA ASN A 229 13.19 1.43 1.05
C ASN A 229 13.00 1.52 2.58
N ILE A 230 13.96 1.03 3.36
CA ILE A 230 13.97 1.17 4.82
C ILE A 230 14.20 2.63 5.22
N LEU A 231 15.13 3.33 4.58
CA LEU A 231 15.34 4.76 4.82
C LEU A 231 14.09 5.57 4.52
N LEU A 232 13.41 5.27 3.40
CA LEU A 232 12.15 5.92 3.04
C LEU A 232 11.08 5.70 4.12
N LEU A 233 10.95 4.48 4.65
CA LEU A 233 10.03 4.20 5.76
C LEU A 233 10.31 5.09 6.97
N ILE A 234 11.58 5.19 7.37
CA ILE A 234 11.99 6.01 8.52
C ILE A 234 11.64 7.48 8.27
N VAL A 235 11.94 8.01 7.08
CA VAL A 235 11.65 9.40 6.72
C VAL A 235 10.13 9.65 6.74
N VAL A 236 9.34 8.81 6.07
CA VAL A 236 7.87 8.95 6.01
C VAL A 236 7.27 8.91 7.41
N TYR A 237 7.75 8.01 8.28
CA TYR A 237 7.31 7.94 9.66
C TYR A 237 7.57 9.25 10.41
N ASN A 238 8.80 9.74 10.39
CA ASN A 238 9.19 10.95 11.11
C ASN A 238 8.46 12.18 10.58
N VAL A 239 8.38 12.36 9.26
CA VAL A 239 7.64 13.47 8.63
C VAL A 239 6.16 13.42 9.02
N THR A 240 5.52 12.26 8.94
CA THR A 240 4.11 12.12 9.33
C THR A 240 3.92 12.42 10.82
N ALA A 241 4.82 11.95 11.68
CA ALA A 241 4.77 12.23 13.11
C ALA A 241 4.90 13.74 13.40
N LEU A 242 5.80 14.45 12.71
CA LEU A 242 5.94 15.90 12.82
C LEU A 242 4.67 16.63 12.38
N ILE A 243 4.08 16.26 11.23
CA ILE A 243 2.83 16.85 10.72
C ILE A 243 1.69 16.66 11.72
N VAL A 244 1.55 15.44 12.27
CA VAL A 244 0.51 15.14 13.27
C VAL A 244 0.71 15.95 14.56
N ARG A 245 1.96 16.12 15.02
CA ARG A 245 2.29 16.95 16.19
C ARG A 245 1.99 18.43 15.96
N GLN A 246 2.43 18.98 14.83
CA GLN A 246 2.19 20.39 14.47
C GLN A 246 0.70 20.69 14.32
N GLY A 247 -0.05 19.83 13.62
CA GLY A 247 -1.49 20.01 13.44
C GLY A 247 -2.27 20.02 14.76
N ARG A 248 -1.76 19.34 15.80
CA ARG A 248 -2.34 19.41 17.16
C ARG A 248 -1.93 20.64 17.95
N SER A 249 -0.69 21.09 17.82
CA SER A 249 -0.25 22.34 18.47
C SER A 249 -1.11 23.51 18.03
N LEU A 250 -1.44 23.57 16.73
CA LEU A 250 -2.29 24.61 16.16
C LEU A 250 -3.75 24.51 16.66
N THR A 251 -4.34 23.31 16.74
CA THR A 251 -5.70 23.17 17.26
C THR A 251 -5.80 23.37 18.77
N SER A 252 -4.77 23.00 19.54
CA SER A 252 -4.71 23.27 20.98
C SER A 252 -4.52 24.76 21.27
N GLY A 253 -3.68 25.46 20.50
CA GLY A 253 -3.49 26.91 20.61
C GLY A 253 -4.77 27.69 20.26
N ASN A 254 -5.44 27.33 19.18
CA ASN A 254 -6.73 27.94 18.83
C ASN A 254 -7.80 27.64 19.87
N GLY A 255 -7.88 26.40 20.39
CA GLY A 255 -8.85 26.04 21.43
C GLY A 255 -8.68 26.84 22.72
N ALA A 256 -7.44 27.07 23.16
CA ALA A 256 -7.14 27.93 24.30
C ALA A 256 -7.51 29.40 24.03
N SER A 257 -7.23 29.88 22.81
CA SER A 257 -7.58 31.25 22.40
C SER A 257 -9.10 31.47 22.37
N TYR A 258 -9.90 30.51 21.90
CA TYR A 258 -11.36 30.62 21.93
C TYR A 258 -11.90 30.58 23.37
N SER A 259 -11.34 29.74 24.24
CA SER A 259 -11.79 29.69 25.65
C SER A 259 -11.47 30.96 26.44
N LEU A 260 -10.41 31.69 26.08
CA LEU A 260 -10.11 32.99 26.68
C LEU A 260 -11.06 34.07 26.18
N LEU A 261 -11.39 34.08 24.89
CA LEU A 261 -12.34 35.03 24.30
C LEU A 261 -13.77 34.84 24.83
N ASP A 262 -14.21 33.59 25.06
CA ASP A 262 -15.50 33.33 25.69
C ASP A 262 -15.52 33.80 27.16
N LYS A 263 -14.39 33.65 27.87
CA LYS A 263 -14.27 34.11 29.26
C LYS A 263 -14.26 35.63 29.38
N GLU A 264 -13.51 36.34 28.53
CA GLU A 264 -13.54 37.81 28.47
C GLU A 264 -14.94 38.34 28.12
N ARG A 265 -15.67 37.65 27.24
CA ARG A 265 -17.05 38.01 26.90
C ARG A 265 -18.02 37.83 28.08
N ASP A 266 -17.92 36.73 28.82
CA ASP A 266 -18.79 36.48 29.98
C ASP A 266 -18.49 37.46 31.13
N ASP A 267 -17.23 37.86 31.31
CA ASP A 267 -16.82 38.85 32.31
C ASP A 267 -17.34 40.27 31.96
N ASP A 268 -17.33 40.67 30.67
CA ASP A 268 -17.91 41.95 30.20
C ASP A 268 -19.44 42.00 30.41
N ILE A 269 -20.16 40.93 30.04
CA ILE A 269 -21.62 40.84 30.22
C ILE A 269 -22.00 40.91 31.71
N GLY A 270 -21.20 40.28 32.58
CA GLY A 270 -21.40 40.33 34.02
C GLY A 270 -21.15 41.71 34.64
N MET A 271 -20.30 42.55 34.01
CA MET A 271 -20.02 43.91 34.47
C MET A 271 -21.13 44.89 34.07
N ASP A 272 -21.67 44.79 32.86
CA ASP A 272 -22.80 45.60 32.39
C ASP A 272 -24.06 45.38 33.25
N ASP A 273 -24.37 44.13 33.63
CA ASP A 273 -25.50 43.78 34.50
C ASP A 273 -25.36 44.35 35.93
N LEU A 274 -24.12 44.59 36.40
CA LEU A 274 -23.84 45.17 37.71
C LEU A 274 -23.92 46.70 37.68
N GLU A 275 -23.48 47.34 36.60
CA GLU A 275 -23.66 48.79 36.39
C GLU A 275 -25.14 49.15 36.21
N GLU A 276 -25.93 48.36 35.49
CA GLU A 276 -27.37 48.60 35.31
C GLU A 276 -28.13 48.48 36.64
N LYS A 277 -27.78 47.49 37.49
CA LYS A 277 -28.38 47.33 38.83
C LYS A 277 -27.94 48.41 39.82
N SER A 278 -26.70 48.89 39.71
CA SER A 278 -26.19 50.01 40.52
C SER A 278 -26.91 51.32 40.20
N SER A 279 -27.17 51.58 38.91
CA SER A 279 -27.90 52.77 38.45
C SER A 279 -29.35 52.82 38.93
N CYS A 280 -30.04 51.66 38.96
CA CYS A 280 -31.42 51.55 39.44
C CYS A 280 -31.60 51.75 40.96
N LEU A 281 -30.53 51.65 41.77
CA LEU A 281 -30.58 51.80 43.23
C LEU A 281 -30.31 53.25 43.70
N GLN A 282 -29.94 54.16 42.79
CA GLN A 282 -29.65 55.56 43.10
C GLN A 282 -30.75 56.56 42.63
N ALA A 283 -31.88 56.06 42.10
CA ALA A 283 -33.04 56.86 41.72
C ALA A 283 -34.22 56.65 42.68
#